data_AF-A0A9E7JI53-F1
#
_entry.id   AF-A0A9E7JI53-F1
#
_cell.length_a   1.000
_cell.length_b   1.000
_cell.length_c   1.000
_cell.angle_alpha   90.00
_cell.angle_beta   90.00
_cell.angle_gamma   90.00
#
_symmetry.space_group_name_H-M   'P 1'
#
loop_
_entity.id
_entity.type
_entity.pdbx_description
1 polymer ?
#
loop_
_entity_poly.entity_id
_entity_poly.type
_entity_poly.pdbx_seq_one_letter_code
_entity_poly.pdbx_strand_id
1 'polypeptide(L)'
;MKMKKVEGAVSEDGRKPSIWDTFTHAGRMLDKSTGDVASDGYHKYKEDVKLMAETGLDSYRFSISWSRLIPNGRGAVNPKGLQFYNNLIDELAKQNGWIGINVYTFQYYPLTNSSADIEATQRILEFYVGWYST
;
A
#
# COMPACT_ATOMS: atom_id res chain seq x y z
N MET A 1 8.58 -17.11 4.94
CA MET A 1 8.53 -15.68 5.31
C MET A 1 7.14 -15.16 4.98
N LYS A 2 6.31 -14.77 5.96
CA LYS A 2 4.98 -14.21 5.68
C LYS A 2 5.17 -12.75 5.26
N MET A 3 4.93 -12.40 3.99
CA MET A 3 4.83 -11.00 3.57
C MET A 3 3.55 -10.41 4.17
N LYS A 4 3.65 -9.83 5.37
CA LYS A 4 2.55 -9.09 5.98
C LYS A 4 2.62 -7.64 5.50
N LYS A 5 1.52 -7.14 4.93
CA LYS A 5 1.34 -5.70 4.73
C LYS A 5 1.27 -5.01 6.10
N VAL A 6 1.59 -3.72 6.14
CA VAL A 6 1.67 -2.97 7.40
C VAL A 6 0.40 -2.15 7.66
N GLU A 7 -0.11 -1.42 6.65
CA GLU A 7 -1.18 -0.43 6.85
C GLU A 7 -2.54 -1.02 7.27
N GLY A 8 -3.13 -1.92 6.47
CA GLY A 8 -4.54 -2.29 6.63
C GLY A 8 -5.51 -1.20 6.14
N ALA A 9 -6.69 -1.12 6.75
CA ALA A 9 -7.74 -0.12 6.48
C ALA A 9 -8.11 -0.06 4.99
N VAL A 10 -8.43 -1.22 4.42
CA VAL A 10 -8.57 -1.44 2.96
C VAL A 10 -9.66 -0.58 2.30
N SER A 11 -10.71 -0.24 3.05
CA SER A 11 -11.92 0.46 2.57
C SER A 11 -12.19 1.78 3.29
N GLU A 12 -11.25 2.25 4.10
CA GLU A 12 -11.42 3.46 4.91
C GLU A 12 -10.95 4.71 4.17
N ASP A 13 -11.54 5.85 4.54
CA ASP A 13 -11.10 7.18 4.13
C ASP A 13 -10.91 7.35 2.61
N GLY A 14 -11.75 6.70 1.81
CA GLY A 14 -11.76 6.83 0.35
C GLY A 14 -10.70 6.03 -0.38
N ARG A 15 -9.94 5.16 0.30
CA ARG A 15 -9.08 4.17 -0.36
C ARG A 15 -9.92 3.22 -1.21
N LYS A 16 -9.50 2.98 -2.45
CA LYS A 16 -10.12 1.97 -3.33
C LYS A 16 -9.32 0.66 -3.32
N PRO A 17 -9.97 -0.47 -3.67
CA PRO A 17 -9.28 -1.74 -3.83
C PRO A 17 -8.11 -1.65 -4.82
N SER A 18 -6.98 -2.19 -4.42
CA SER A 18 -5.81 -2.45 -5.26
C SER A 18 -5.90 -3.84 -5.88
N ILE A 19 -5.08 -4.13 -6.90
CA ILE A 19 -4.97 -5.48 -7.48
C ILE A 19 -4.65 -6.52 -6.42
N TRP A 20 -3.82 -6.18 -5.43
CA TRP A 20 -3.51 -7.12 -4.34
C TRP A 20 -4.74 -7.43 -3.50
N ASP A 21 -5.61 -6.45 -3.24
CA ASP A 21 -6.84 -6.68 -2.48
C ASP A 21 -7.73 -7.65 -3.27
N THR A 22 -7.96 -7.36 -4.57
CA THR A 22 -8.70 -8.26 -5.48
C THR A 22 -8.10 -9.67 -5.53
N PHE A 23 -6.76 -9.80 -5.61
CA PHE A 23 -6.06 -11.08 -5.63
C PHE A 23 -6.26 -11.88 -4.33
N THR A 24 -6.08 -11.22 -3.18
CA THR A 24 -6.23 -11.88 -1.87
C THR A 24 -7.67 -12.24 -1.55
N HIS A 25 -8.65 -11.36 -1.86
CA HIS A 25 -10.08 -11.65 -1.72
C HIS A 25 -10.59 -12.73 -2.70
N ALA A 26 -9.87 -12.97 -3.80
CA ALA A 26 -10.12 -14.12 -4.67
C ALA A 26 -9.58 -15.46 -4.09
N GLY A 27 -9.06 -15.46 -2.86
CA GLY A 27 -8.59 -16.66 -2.17
C GLY A 27 -7.27 -17.23 -2.72
N ARG A 28 -6.48 -16.40 -3.40
CA ARG A 28 -5.24 -16.83 -4.08
C ARG A 28 -4.03 -16.94 -3.15
N MET A 29 -4.16 -16.54 -1.89
CA MET A 29 -3.13 -16.74 -0.86
C MET A 29 -3.17 -18.18 -0.34
N LEU A 30 -1.99 -18.78 -0.12
CA LEU A 30 -1.86 -20.15 0.41
C LEU A 30 -2.62 -20.35 1.73
N ASP A 31 -2.60 -19.35 2.62
CA ASP A 31 -3.30 -19.38 3.90
C ASP A 31 -4.66 -18.65 3.88
N LYS A 32 -5.14 -18.27 2.69
CA LYS A 32 -6.39 -17.52 2.46
C LYS A 32 -6.47 -16.18 3.22
N SER A 33 -5.35 -15.66 3.69
CA SER A 33 -5.32 -14.37 4.38
C SER A 33 -5.59 -13.19 3.42
N THR A 34 -6.15 -12.11 3.97
CA THR A 34 -6.35 -10.84 3.27
C THR A 34 -5.51 -9.73 3.91
N GLY A 35 -5.39 -8.60 3.21
CA GLY A 35 -4.69 -7.41 3.69
C GLY A 35 -5.57 -6.42 4.45
N ASP A 36 -6.78 -6.80 4.85
CA ASP A 36 -7.83 -5.85 5.27
C ASP A 36 -7.47 -5.09 6.53
N VAL A 37 -6.96 -5.82 7.53
CA VAL A 37 -6.46 -5.26 8.80
C VAL A 37 -4.93 -5.24 8.82
N ALA A 38 -4.29 -6.30 8.33
CA ALA A 38 -2.84 -6.44 8.31
C ALA A 38 -2.22 -6.28 9.73
N SER A 39 -1.20 -5.43 9.91
CA SER A 39 -0.68 -5.06 11.24
C SER A 39 -1.40 -3.84 11.85
N ASP A 40 -2.41 -3.30 11.17
CA ASP A 40 -3.21 -2.15 11.61
C ASP A 40 -2.40 -0.84 11.75
N GLY A 41 -1.33 -0.71 10.97
CA GLY A 41 -0.46 0.48 11.00
C GLY A 41 -1.15 1.77 10.59
N TYR A 42 -2.27 1.69 9.86
CA TYR A 42 -3.09 2.87 9.52
C TYR A 42 -3.58 3.60 10.77
N HIS A 43 -3.95 2.84 11.81
CA HIS A 43 -4.41 3.39 13.09
C HIS A 43 -3.27 3.53 14.10
N LYS A 44 -2.29 2.63 14.06
CA LYS A 44 -1.27 2.46 15.10
C LYS A 44 0.07 3.13 14.82
N TYR A 45 0.23 3.84 13.70
CA TYR A 45 1.52 4.41 13.33
C TYR A 45 2.18 5.27 14.42
N LYS A 46 1.39 5.96 15.27
CA LYS A 46 1.94 6.73 16.40
C LYS A 46 2.60 5.85 17.45
N GLU A 47 1.99 4.70 17.75
CA GLU A 47 2.54 3.73 18.69
C GLU A 47 3.77 3.04 18.11
N ASP A 48 3.73 2.69 16.81
CA ASP A 48 4.87 2.11 16.11
C ASP A 48 6.06 3.08 16.09
N VAL A 49 5.82 4.36 15.79
CA VAL A 49 6.83 5.44 15.84
C VAL A 49 7.39 5.57 17.26
N LYS A 50 6.54 5.53 18.30
CA LYS A 50 7.03 5.60 19.68
C LYS A 50 7.96 4.43 20.01
N LEU A 51 7.56 3.20 19.66
CA LEU A 51 8.37 2.00 19.90
C LEU A 51 9.70 2.03 19.16
N MET A 52 9.73 2.55 17.94
CA MET A 52 10.97 2.73 17.18
C MET A 52 11.96 3.64 17.92
N ALA A 53 11.49 4.76 18.47
CA ALA A 53 12.32 5.67 19.25
C ALA A 53 12.87 5.02 20.52
N GLU A 54 12.02 4.27 21.25
CA GLU A 54 12.40 3.58 22.50
C GLU A 54 13.42 2.45 22.26
N THR A 55 13.39 1.82 21.10
CA THR A 55 14.27 0.69 20.74
C THR A 55 15.53 1.11 19.98
N GLY A 56 15.69 2.40 19.69
CA GLY A 56 16.86 2.94 19.00
C GLY A 56 16.89 2.66 17.50
N LEU A 57 15.74 2.41 16.85
CA LEU A 57 15.67 2.36 15.39
C LEU A 57 15.77 3.78 14.82
N ASP A 58 16.76 3.99 13.96
CA ASP A 58 17.11 5.28 13.38
C ASP A 58 16.55 5.49 11.96
N SER A 59 15.90 4.48 11.38
CA SER A 59 15.40 4.53 10.02
C SER A 59 14.09 3.77 9.86
N TYR A 60 13.15 4.40 9.16
CA TYR A 60 11.88 3.77 8.76
C TYR A 60 11.69 3.89 7.27
N ARG A 61 11.47 2.75 6.60
CA ARG A 61 11.11 2.73 5.18
C ARG A 61 9.66 2.30 5.03
N PHE A 62 8.86 3.13 4.35
CA PHE A 62 7.48 2.79 4.03
C PHE A 62 7.14 3.03 2.56
N SER A 63 5.98 2.51 2.18
CA SER A 63 5.40 2.55 0.85
C SER A 63 4.16 3.43 0.85
N ILE A 64 4.05 4.37 -0.09
CA ILE A 64 2.79 5.08 -0.32
C ILE A 64 1.86 4.19 -1.15
N SER A 65 0.66 3.92 -0.63
CA SER A 65 -0.40 3.19 -1.33
C SER A 65 -1.05 4.08 -2.38
N TRP A 66 -0.81 3.77 -3.65
CA TRP A 66 -1.39 4.53 -4.77
C TRP A 66 -2.92 4.53 -4.72
N SER A 67 -3.55 3.42 -4.36
CA SER A 67 -5.02 3.30 -4.27
C SER A 67 -5.63 4.08 -3.10
N ARG A 68 -4.80 4.51 -2.14
CA ARG A 68 -5.18 5.43 -1.05
C ARG A 68 -4.99 6.88 -1.48
N LEU A 69 -3.86 7.20 -2.14
CA LEU A 69 -3.51 8.57 -2.53
C LEU A 69 -4.26 9.05 -3.78
N ILE A 70 -4.37 8.21 -4.80
CA ILE A 70 -5.09 8.46 -6.06
C ILE A 70 -6.00 7.25 -6.33
N PRO A 71 -7.19 7.17 -5.70
CA PRO A 71 -8.02 5.96 -5.69
C PRO A 71 -8.50 5.50 -7.07
N ASN A 72 -8.64 6.44 -8.01
CA ASN A 72 -9.04 6.16 -9.39
C ASN A 72 -7.84 5.85 -10.31
N GLY A 73 -6.64 5.70 -9.74
CA GLY A 73 -5.40 5.46 -10.49
C GLY A 73 -4.80 6.71 -11.12
N ARG A 74 -5.64 7.63 -11.60
CA ARG A 74 -5.26 8.95 -12.14
C ARG A 74 -6.24 10.03 -11.68
N GLY A 75 -5.81 11.29 -11.73
CA GLY A 75 -6.65 12.45 -11.44
C GLY A 75 -6.56 12.89 -9.98
N ALA A 76 -7.72 13.16 -9.38
CA ALA A 76 -7.80 13.82 -8.08
C ALA A 76 -7.12 13.01 -6.96
N VAL A 77 -6.32 13.70 -6.16
CA VAL A 77 -5.76 13.18 -4.91
C VAL A 77 -6.87 13.05 -3.89
N ASN A 78 -6.87 11.96 -3.13
CA ASN A 78 -7.71 11.78 -1.96
C ASN A 78 -7.15 12.57 -0.77
N PRO A 79 -7.84 13.63 -0.29
CA PRO A 79 -7.32 14.48 0.78
C PRO A 79 -7.08 13.73 2.09
N LYS A 80 -7.88 12.71 2.39
CA LYS A 80 -7.73 11.90 3.61
C LYS A 80 -6.52 10.97 3.51
N GLY A 81 -6.28 10.38 2.34
CA GLY A 81 -5.07 9.62 2.07
C GLY A 81 -3.81 10.46 2.20
N LEU A 82 -3.82 11.68 1.63
CA LEU A 82 -2.72 12.64 1.78
C LEU A 82 -2.50 13.03 3.25
N GLN A 83 -3.58 13.33 3.98
CA GLN A 83 -3.52 13.66 5.41
C GLN A 83 -2.87 12.54 6.23
N PHE A 84 -3.24 11.28 5.97
CA PHE A 84 -2.63 10.14 6.64
C PHE A 84 -1.10 10.09 6.45
N TYR A 85 -0.62 10.18 5.21
CA TYR A 85 0.82 10.14 4.93
C TYR A 85 1.57 11.34 5.50
N ASN A 86 0.96 12.54 5.45
CA ASN A 86 1.54 13.73 6.10
C ASN A 86 1.69 13.50 7.61
N ASN A 87 0.63 13.02 8.29
CA ASN A 87 0.70 12.76 9.72
C ASN A 87 1.75 11.69 10.07
N LEU A 88 1.87 10.63 9.26
CA LEU A 88 2.90 9.60 9.44
C LEU A 88 4.31 10.18 9.32
N ILE A 89 4.56 10.99 8.28
CA ILE A 89 5.85 11.63 8.04
C ILE A 89 6.18 12.61 9.17
N ASP A 90 5.20 13.41 9.60
CA ASP A 90 5.36 14.37 10.70
C ASP A 90 5.71 13.67 12.02
N GLU A 91 5.12 12.50 12.29
CA GLU A 91 5.47 11.71 13.47
C GLU A 91 6.85 11.07 13.36
N LEU A 92 7.22 10.51 12.20
CA LEU A 92 8.55 9.96 11.96
C LEU A 92 9.64 11.04 12.06
N ALA A 93 9.37 12.26 11.59
CA ALA A 93 10.31 13.38 11.63
C ALA A 93 10.70 13.76 13.07
N LYS A 94 9.85 13.51 14.07
CA LYS A 94 10.16 13.76 15.48
C LYS A 94 11.25 12.86 16.05
N GLN A 95 11.55 11.73 15.39
CA GLN A 95 12.57 10.79 15.84
C GLN A 95 14.00 11.21 15.46
N ASN A 96 14.17 12.27 14.63
CA ASN A 96 15.46 12.71 14.09
C ASN A 96 16.25 11.61 13.34
N GLY A 97 15.54 10.60 12.81
CA GLY A 97 16.10 9.52 12.00
C GLY A 97 15.95 9.73 10.49
N TRP A 98 16.22 8.68 9.71
CA TRP A 98 16.10 8.66 8.25
C TRP A 98 14.74 8.11 7.81
N ILE A 99 14.06 8.86 6.95
CA ILE A 99 12.79 8.44 6.34
C ILE A 99 13.04 7.97 4.91
N GLY A 100 12.84 6.67 4.67
CA GLY A 100 12.86 6.09 3.34
C GLY A 100 11.46 5.99 2.76
N ILE A 101 11.19 6.70 1.66
CA ILE A 101 9.89 6.62 0.98
C ILE A 101 10.07 5.84 -0.32
N ASN A 102 9.22 4.84 -0.54
CA ASN A 102 9.00 4.28 -1.86
C ASN A 102 7.54 4.49 -2.27
N VAL A 103 7.30 4.60 -3.57
CA VAL A 103 5.93 4.64 -4.09
C VAL A 103 5.58 3.24 -4.55
N TYR A 104 4.50 2.69 -4.01
CA TYR A 104 4.04 1.35 -4.36
C TYR A 104 2.99 1.45 -5.47
N THR A 105 3.43 1.25 -6.71
CA THR A 105 2.65 1.49 -7.93
C THR A 105 2.20 0.20 -8.63
N PHE A 106 1.84 -0.86 -7.89
CA PHE A 106 1.34 -2.09 -8.53
C PHE A 106 -0.07 -1.97 -9.12
N GLN A 107 -0.63 -0.77 -9.18
CA GLN A 107 -1.81 -0.52 -9.99
C GLN A 107 -1.39 -0.12 -11.41
N TYR A 108 -1.15 -1.14 -12.23
CA TYR A 108 -1.01 -0.96 -13.67
C TYR A 108 -2.39 -0.63 -14.24
N TYR A 109 -2.48 0.51 -14.91
CA TYR A 109 -3.69 0.95 -15.61
C TYR A 109 -3.38 1.10 -17.08
N PRO A 110 -4.28 0.65 -17.98
CA PRO A 110 -4.09 0.88 -19.40
C PRO A 110 -3.99 2.40 -19.65
N LEU A 111 -3.08 2.81 -20.53
CA LEU A 111 -2.87 4.23 -20.82
C LEU A 111 -4.09 4.80 -21.53
N THR A 112 -4.65 4.03 -22.47
CA THR A 112 -5.87 4.33 -23.24
C THR A 112 -6.88 3.19 -23.11
N ASN A 113 -8.11 3.40 -23.62
CA ASN A 113 -9.12 2.34 -23.70
C ASN A 113 -8.93 1.40 -24.92
N SER A 114 -7.74 1.41 -25.55
CA SER A 114 -7.46 0.50 -26.65
C SER A 114 -7.33 -0.94 -26.16
N SER A 115 -7.72 -1.91 -27.00
CA SER A 115 -7.57 -3.33 -26.68
C SER A 115 -6.11 -3.71 -26.40
N ALA A 116 -5.17 -3.11 -27.14
CA ALA A 116 -3.74 -3.33 -26.97
C ALA A 116 -3.23 -2.91 -25.58
N ASP A 117 -3.63 -1.72 -25.10
CA ASP A 117 -3.23 -1.25 -23.76
C ASP A 117 -3.85 -2.09 -22.64
N ILE A 118 -5.11 -2.51 -22.81
CA ILE A 118 -5.80 -3.39 -21.86
C ILE A 118 -5.09 -4.75 -21.78
N GLU A 119 -4.77 -5.36 -22.93
CA GLU A 119 -4.11 -6.66 -22.99
C GLU A 119 -2.68 -6.58 -22.43
N ALA A 120 -1.92 -5.54 -22.77
CA ALA A 120 -0.59 -5.32 -22.22
C ALA A 120 -0.61 -5.17 -20.69
N THR A 121 -1.58 -4.41 -20.17
CA THR A 121 -1.77 -4.26 -18.72
C THR A 121 -2.10 -5.59 -18.06
N GLN A 122 -3.01 -6.38 -18.64
CA GLN A 122 -3.40 -7.69 -18.12
C GLN A 122 -2.20 -8.65 -18.07
N ARG A 123 -1.38 -8.70 -19.11
CA ARG A 123 -0.18 -9.55 -19.16
C ARG A 123 0.85 -9.19 -18.09
N ILE A 124 1.08 -7.89 -17.86
CA ILE A 124 1.98 -7.43 -16.79
C ILE A 124 1.43 -7.83 -15.43
N LEU A 125 0.11 -7.69 -15.22
CA LEU A 125 -0.54 -8.10 -13.98
C LEU A 125 -0.37 -9.60 -13.73
N GLU A 126 -0.64 -10.44 -14.73
CA GLU A 126 -0.50 -11.89 -14.65
C GLU A 126 0.94 -12.32 -14.36
N PHE A 127 1.91 -11.76 -15.06
CA PHE A 127 3.33 -12.00 -14.80
C PHE A 127 3.70 -11.66 -13.34
N TYR A 128 3.25 -10.50 -12.87
CA TYR A 128 3.60 -9.98 -11.55
C TYR A 128 2.94 -10.76 -10.41
N VAL A 129 1.63 -11.02 -10.48
CA VAL A 129 0.92 -11.79 -9.43
C VAL A 129 1.26 -13.27 -9.49
N GLY A 130 1.53 -13.80 -10.68
CA GLY A 130 1.92 -15.20 -10.89
C GLY A 130 3.13 -15.58 -10.05
N TRP A 131 4.10 -14.69 -9.92
CA TRP A 131 5.33 -14.91 -9.16
C TRP A 131 5.12 -15.07 -7.64
N TYR A 132 4.01 -14.55 -7.10
CA TYR A 132 3.64 -14.69 -5.69
C TYR A 132 2.68 -15.84 -5.41
N SER A 133 2.25 -16.57 -6.44
CA SER A 133 1.21 -17.60 -6.37
C SER A 133 1.71 -19.04 -6.55
N THR A 134 3.02 -19.24 -6.73
CA THR A 134 3.69 -20.55 -6.84
C THR A 134 4.22 -21.05 -5.50
#